data_AF-A0A349XZC7-F1
#
_entry.id   AF-A0A349XZC7-F1
#
_cell.length_a   1.000
_cell.length_b   1.000
_cell.length_c   1.000
_cell.angle_alpha   90.00
_cell.angle_beta   90.00
_cell.angle_gamma   90.00
#
_symmetry.space_group_name_H-M   'P 1'
#
loop_
_entity.id
_entity.type
_entity.pdbx_description
1 polymer ?
#
loop_
_entity_poly.entity_id
_entity_poly.type
_entity_poly.pdbx_seq_one_letter_code
_entity_poly.pdbx_strand_id
1 'polypeptide(L)'
;MPTGDNLLVFDQFKFGGRQVRGFKNDGIGPRIGSDSIGGTTYFAASAEVTAPMPGVPEDFGLRLAGFVDAGTMYGNKVSTSQTVKDDNSIRASAGIGVMWASPFGPIRVDYAVPIAKEDYDEEQRFRFGMSNTF
;
A
#
# COMPACT_ATOMS: atom_id res chain seq x y z
N MET A 1 32.79 15.92 -0.15
CA MET A 1 31.36 15.61 0.09
C MET A 1 30.66 15.70 -1.25
N PRO A 2 30.29 14.59 -1.90
CA PRO A 2 29.58 14.66 -3.17
C PRO A 2 28.08 14.84 -2.89
N THR A 3 27.55 16.02 -3.17
CA THR A 3 26.11 16.28 -3.31
C THR A 3 25.72 15.85 -4.73
N GLY A 4 25.61 14.54 -4.96
CA GLY A 4 25.33 13.96 -6.26
C GLY A 4 23.85 13.59 -6.41
N ASP A 5 23.08 14.45 -7.06
CA ASP A 5 21.62 14.35 -7.32
C ASP A 5 21.20 13.21 -8.28
N ASN A 6 21.92 12.09 -8.31
CA ASN A 6 21.58 10.91 -9.13
C ASN A 6 21.29 9.69 -8.24
N LEU A 7 20.03 9.56 -7.80
CA LEU A 7 19.54 8.33 -7.15
C LEU A 7 19.23 7.27 -8.21
N LEU A 8 19.73 6.05 -8.01
CA LEU A 8 19.45 4.92 -8.90
C LEU A 8 18.01 4.44 -8.66
N VAL A 9 17.38 3.78 -9.64
CA VAL A 9 15.98 3.29 -9.52
C VAL A 9 15.76 2.35 -8.34
N PHE A 10 16.82 1.67 -7.90
CA PHE A 10 16.80 0.82 -6.71
C PHE A 10 16.95 1.58 -5.38
N ASP A 11 17.43 2.82 -5.42
CA ASP A 11 17.47 3.72 -4.25
C ASP A 11 16.16 4.51 -4.09
N GLN A 12 15.25 4.42 -5.06
CA GLN A 12 13.95 5.09 -5.03
C GLN A 12 12.95 4.31 -4.18
N PHE A 13 12.11 5.04 -3.45
CA PHE A 13 11.04 4.42 -2.68
C PHE A 13 10.03 3.78 -3.62
N LYS A 14 9.48 2.64 -3.18
CA LYS A 14 8.34 2.00 -3.82
C LYS A 14 7.07 2.19 -3.00
N PHE A 15 5.97 2.46 -3.69
CA PHE A 15 4.66 2.70 -3.11
C PHE A 15 3.65 1.68 -3.63
N GLY A 16 2.70 1.28 -2.79
CA GLY A 16 1.67 0.33 -3.20
C GLY A 16 1.05 -0.37 -2.00
N GLY A 17 0.79 -1.67 -2.15
CA GLY A 17 0.05 -2.50 -1.20
C GLY A 17 0.52 -2.45 0.26
N ARG A 18 1.79 -2.11 0.52
CA ARG A 18 2.33 -1.94 1.89
C ARG A 18 1.85 -0.68 2.59
N GLN A 19 1.63 0.41 1.85
CA GLN A 19 1.21 1.71 2.38
C GLN A 19 -0.27 1.96 2.17
N VAL A 20 -0.81 1.54 1.02
CA VAL A 20 -2.23 1.66 0.67
C VAL A 20 -2.71 0.27 0.28
N ARG A 21 -3.52 -0.36 1.15
CA ARG A 21 -4.07 -1.70 0.87
C ARG A 21 -4.98 -1.65 -0.37
N GLY A 22 -5.20 -2.78 -1.03
CA GLY A 22 -6.01 -2.83 -2.26
C GLY A 22 -5.22 -2.59 -3.55
N PHE A 23 -3.98 -2.12 -3.45
CA PHE A 23 -3.02 -2.06 -4.54
C PHE A 23 -1.96 -3.15 -4.40
N LYS A 24 -1.37 -3.56 -5.52
CA LYS A 24 -0.23 -4.48 -5.53
C LYS A 24 1.01 -3.79 -4.94
N ASN A 25 1.96 -4.57 -4.45
CA ASN A 25 3.28 -4.02 -4.14
C ASN A 25 3.87 -3.38 -5.41
N ASP A 26 4.40 -2.17 -5.27
CA ASP A 26 4.95 -1.35 -6.35
C ASP A 26 3.93 -0.98 -7.43
N GLY A 27 2.63 -1.17 -7.15
CA GLY A 27 1.53 -0.93 -8.06
C GLY A 27 1.08 0.54 -8.14
N ILE A 28 1.67 1.44 -7.35
CA ILE A 28 1.39 2.88 -7.36
C ILE A 28 2.68 3.65 -7.63
N GLY A 29 2.62 4.66 -8.51
CA GLY A 29 3.67 5.66 -8.70
C GLY A 29 4.09 5.84 -10.15
N PRO A 30 5.08 6.71 -10.40
CA PRO A 30 5.56 6.99 -11.76
C PRO A 30 6.07 5.71 -12.44
N ARG A 31 5.73 5.53 -13.72
CA ARG A 31 6.13 4.36 -14.53
C ARG A 31 6.70 4.78 -15.88
N ILE A 32 7.62 3.98 -16.41
CA ILE A 32 8.07 4.03 -17.81
C ILE A 32 7.61 2.72 -18.47
N GLY A 33 6.67 2.81 -19.41
CA GLY A 33 6.01 1.63 -19.95
C GLY A 33 5.25 0.86 -18.86
N SER A 34 5.62 -0.41 -18.63
CA SER A 34 5.06 -1.27 -17.58
C SER A 34 5.81 -1.17 -16.24
N ASP A 35 7.00 -0.56 -16.20
CA ASP A 35 7.89 -0.69 -15.06
C ASP A 35 7.77 0.51 -14.11
N SER A 36 7.54 0.23 -12.83
CA SER A 36 7.45 1.25 -11.78
C SER A 36 8.84 1.79 -11.44
N ILE A 37 9.08 3.06 -11.72
CA ILE A 37 10.38 3.71 -11.48
C ILE A 37 10.51 4.20 -10.04
N GLY A 38 9.39 4.45 -9.35
CA GLY A 38 9.37 4.92 -7.96
C GLY A 38 9.54 6.44 -7.85
N GLY A 39 9.73 6.91 -6.62
CA GLY A 39 9.88 8.33 -6.32
C GLY A 39 10.76 8.60 -5.10
N THR A 40 11.19 9.85 -4.95
CA THR A 40 12.03 10.29 -3.82
C THR A 40 11.22 10.70 -2.61
N THR A 41 9.92 10.97 -2.78
CA THR A 41 9.04 11.43 -1.70
C THR A 41 7.69 10.73 -1.80
N TYR A 42 7.18 10.31 -0.64
CA TYR A 42 5.84 9.73 -0.56
C TYR A 42 5.11 10.28 0.66
N PHE A 43 3.79 10.31 0.55
CA PHE A 43 2.88 10.61 1.64
C PHE A 43 1.86 9.49 1.75
N ALA A 44 1.62 8.99 2.96
CA ALA A 44 0.62 7.99 3.25
C ALA A 44 -0.12 8.34 4.54
N ALA A 45 -1.43 8.17 4.52
CA ALA A 45 -2.32 8.32 5.65
C ALA A 45 -3.24 7.11 5.72
N SER A 46 -3.47 6.58 6.92
CA SER A 46 -4.40 5.48 7.16
C SER A 46 -5.23 5.76 8.40
N ALA A 47 -6.49 5.33 8.36
CA ALA A 47 -7.36 5.29 9.52
C ALA A 47 -7.99 3.90 9.59
N GLU A 48 -7.90 3.26 10.75
CA GLU A 48 -8.41 1.92 10.99
C GLU A 48 -9.21 1.90 12.30
N VAL A 49 -10.39 1.29 12.25
CA VAL A 49 -11.22 0.99 13.42
C VAL A 49 -11.30 -0.52 13.58
N THR A 50 -11.21 -1.00 14.81
CA THR A 50 -11.37 -2.43 15.11
C THR A 50 -12.43 -2.66 16.16
N ALA A 51 -13.12 -3.79 16.06
CA ALA A 51 -14.18 -4.21 16.97
C ALA A 51 -14.11 -5.74 17.19
N PRO A 52 -14.58 -6.26 18.33
CA PRO A 52 -14.76 -7.70 18.50
C PRO A 52 -15.72 -8.26 17.45
N MET A 53 -15.50 -9.50 17.02
CA MET A 53 -16.37 -10.16 16.05
C MET A 53 -17.75 -10.42 16.67
N PRO A 54 -18.86 -9.92 16.07
CA PRO A 54 -20.20 -10.19 16.60
C PRO A 54 -20.52 -11.68 16.52
N GLY A 55 -21.06 -12.24 17.62
CA GLY A 55 -21.43 -13.65 17.69
C GLY A 55 -20.28 -14.63 18.01
N VAL A 56 -19.06 -14.12 18.24
CA VAL A 56 -17.91 -14.94 18.66
C VAL A 56 -17.40 -14.43 20.02
N PRO A 57 -17.15 -15.31 21.02
CA PRO A 57 -16.54 -14.89 22.28
C PRO A 57 -15.18 -14.24 22.07
N GLU A 58 -14.88 -13.19 22.84
CA GLU A 58 -13.61 -12.44 22.73
C GLU A 58 -12.38 -13.33 22.98
N ASP A 59 -12.55 -14.42 23.74
CA ASP A 59 -11.53 -15.43 24.03
C ASP A 59 -10.98 -16.12 22.76
N PHE A 60 -11.75 -16.15 21.67
CA PHE A 60 -11.26 -16.67 20.38
C PHE A 60 -10.26 -15.73 19.70
N GLY A 61 -10.10 -14.50 20.19
CA GLY A 61 -9.15 -13.52 19.65
C GLY A 61 -9.50 -13.03 18.24
N LEU A 62 -10.78 -13.13 17.84
CA LEU A 62 -11.28 -12.68 16.54
C LEU A 62 -11.79 -11.24 16.60
N ARG A 63 -11.24 -10.39 15.73
CA ARG A 63 -11.63 -8.98 15.61
C ARG A 63 -11.91 -8.63 14.15
N LEU A 64 -12.91 -7.79 13.97
CA LEU A 64 -13.17 -7.11 12.71
C LEU A 64 -12.37 -5.81 12.67
N ALA A 65 -11.87 -5.47 11.49
CA ALA A 65 -11.23 -4.21 11.18
C ALA A 65 -11.94 -3.56 9.99
N GLY A 66 -12.15 -2.25 10.06
CA GLY A 66 -12.54 -1.42 8.93
C GLY A 66 -11.47 -0.36 8.75
N PHE A 67 -11.03 -0.12 7.52
CA PHE A 67 -9.94 0.82 7.27
C PHE A 67 -10.14 1.63 6.00
N VAL A 68 -9.52 2.79 5.99
CA VAL A 68 -9.34 3.65 4.83
C VAL A 68 -7.87 4.05 4.76
N ASP A 69 -7.27 3.86 3.59
CA ASP A 69 -5.88 4.24 3.34
C ASP A 69 -5.84 5.19 2.15
N ALA A 70 -5.00 6.21 2.23
CA ALA A 70 -4.75 7.15 1.14
C ALA A 70 -3.27 7.48 1.06
N GLY A 71 -2.78 7.74 -0.13
CA GLY A 71 -1.39 8.11 -0.32
C GLY A 71 -1.05 8.53 -1.73
N THR A 72 0.06 9.21 -1.86
CA THR A 72 0.62 9.64 -3.13
C THR A 72 2.14 9.53 -3.07
N MET A 73 2.75 9.32 -4.23
CA MET A 73 4.19 9.30 -4.39
C MET A 73 4.53 10.23 -5.54
N TYR A 74 5.46 11.15 -5.28
CA TYR A 74 5.89 12.16 -6.25
C TYR A 74 7.38 12.46 -6.07
N GLY A 75 7.92 13.22 -7.01
CA GLY A 75 9.33 13.58 -6.98
C GLY A 75 10.14 12.51 -7.71
N ASN A 76 10.19 12.67 -9.03
CA ASN A 76 11.13 11.95 -9.86
C ASN A 76 11.80 12.95 -10.81
N LYS A 77 13.05 13.34 -10.52
CA LYS A 77 13.88 14.19 -11.39
C LYS A 77 14.66 13.38 -12.42
N VAL A 78 14.24 12.15 -12.74
CA VAL A 78 14.89 11.39 -13.80
C VAL A 78 14.60 12.09 -15.13
N SER A 79 15.65 12.70 -15.68
CA SER A 79 15.66 13.27 -17.02
C SER A 79 15.63 12.11 -18.02
N THR A 80 14.43 11.65 -18.37
CA THR A 80 14.22 10.60 -19.38
C THR A 80 13.57 11.20 -20.62
N SER A 81 13.99 10.75 -21.81
CA SER A 81 13.42 11.16 -23.10
C SER A 81 12.01 10.60 -23.35
N GLN A 82 11.37 9.99 -22.34
CA GLN A 82 10.04 9.39 -22.42
C GLN A 82 9.06 10.15 -21.51
N THR A 83 7.79 10.23 -21.92
CA THR A 83 6.74 10.91 -21.14
C THR A 83 6.53 10.19 -19.80
N VAL A 84 7.01 10.79 -18.72
CA VAL A 84 6.72 10.34 -17.34
C VAL A 84 5.28 10.75 -17.01
N LYS A 85 4.42 9.76 -16.74
CA LYS A 85 3.09 10.02 -16.16
C LYS A 85 3.25 10.19 -14.65
N ASP A 86 3.37 11.42 -14.20
CA ASP A 86 3.40 11.81 -12.78
C ASP A 86 2.32 12.86 -12.55
N ASP A 87 1.07 12.40 -12.42
CA ASP A 87 -0.09 13.29 -12.22
C ASP A 87 -0.21 13.79 -10.77
N ASN A 88 0.76 13.47 -9.91
CA ASN A 88 0.73 13.76 -8.47
C ASN A 88 -0.59 13.30 -7.79
N SER A 89 -1.27 12.31 -8.38
CA SER A 89 -2.63 11.95 -7.99
C SER A 89 -2.67 11.17 -6.69
N ILE A 90 -3.67 11.47 -5.86
CA ILE A 90 -3.87 10.77 -4.59
C ILE A 90 -4.57 9.45 -4.88
N ARG A 91 -3.95 8.35 -4.46
CA ARG A 91 -4.55 7.02 -4.47
C ARG A 91 -5.21 6.78 -3.13
N ALA A 92 -6.41 6.21 -3.14
CA ALA A 92 -7.15 5.90 -1.93
C ALA A 92 -7.86 4.57 -2.05
N SER A 93 -8.02 3.89 -0.93
CA SER A 93 -8.70 2.63 -0.80
C SER A 93 -9.51 2.58 0.50
N ALA A 94 -10.55 1.77 0.52
CA ALA A 94 -11.24 1.39 1.74
C ALA A 94 -11.41 -0.11 1.78
N GLY A 95 -11.41 -0.68 2.97
CA GLY A 95 -11.51 -2.12 3.12
C GLY A 95 -11.99 -2.55 4.49
N ILE A 96 -12.22 -3.85 4.56
CA ILE A 96 -12.53 -4.56 5.79
C ILE A 96 -11.52 -5.68 5.96
N GLY A 97 -11.27 -6.05 7.21
CA GLY A 97 -10.38 -7.14 7.53
C GLY A 97 -10.84 -7.92 8.74
N VAL A 98 -10.29 -9.12 8.86
CA VAL A 98 -10.43 -9.98 10.03
C VAL A 98 -9.03 -10.19 10.60
N MET A 99 -8.89 -9.93 11.89
CA MET A 99 -7.70 -10.25 12.67
C MET A 99 -8.01 -11.42 13.57
N TRP A 100 -7.12 -12.40 13.57
CA TRP A 100 -7.23 -13.56 14.44
C TRP A 100 -5.93 -13.75 15.20
N ALA A 101 -5.99 -13.57 16.52
CA ALA A 101 -4.93 -13.97 17.43
C ALA A 101 -4.96 -15.49 17.62
N SER A 102 -4.58 -16.23 16.59
CA SER A 102 -4.63 -17.69 16.62
C SER A 102 -3.56 -18.27 17.57
N PRO A 103 -3.75 -19.50 18.08
CA PRO A 103 -2.73 -20.19 18.89
C PRO A 103 -1.39 -20.40 18.18
N PHE A 104 -1.37 -20.30 16.84
CA PHE A 104 -0.20 -20.49 15.99
C PHE A 104 0.41 -19.17 15.50
N GLY A 105 -0.11 -18.03 15.98
CA GLY A 105 0.37 -16.69 15.64
C GLY A 105 -0.72 -15.77 15.08
N PRO A 106 -0.45 -14.45 14.98
CA PRO A 106 -1.40 -13.48 14.45
C PRO A 106 -1.62 -13.68 12.94
N ILE A 107 -2.89 -13.88 12.57
CA ILE A 107 -3.35 -13.96 11.19
C ILE A 107 -4.19 -12.72 10.88
N ARG A 108 -3.96 -12.10 9.72
CA ARG A 108 -4.78 -11.00 9.21
C ARG A 108 -5.19 -11.28 7.78
N VAL A 109 -6.48 -11.09 7.52
CA VAL A 109 -7.07 -11.18 6.18
C VAL A 109 -7.75 -9.86 5.90
N ASP A 110 -7.31 -9.16 4.85
CA ASP A 110 -7.85 -7.87 4.45
C ASP A 110 -8.45 -7.96 3.05
N TYR A 111 -9.58 -7.31 2.86
CA TYR A 111 -10.20 -7.07 1.57
C TYR A 111 -10.37 -5.56 1.38
N ALA A 112 -9.60 -5.01 0.46
CA ALA A 112 -9.56 -3.58 0.16
C ALA A 112 -10.00 -3.32 -1.27
N VAL A 113 -10.77 -2.26 -1.45
CA VAL A 113 -11.24 -1.77 -2.74
C VAL A 113 -10.61 -0.40 -2.99
N PRO A 114 -9.81 -0.25 -4.05
CA PRO A 114 -9.35 1.05 -4.52
C PRO A 114 -10.54 1.95 -4.87
N ILE A 115 -10.63 3.12 -4.23
CA ILE A 115 -11.66 4.14 -4.49
C ILE A 115 -11.13 5.20 -5.46
N ALA A 116 -9.87 5.61 -5.29
CA ALA A 116 -9.19 6.53 -6.19
C ALA A 116 -7.93 5.84 -6.73
N LYS A 117 -7.91 5.63 -8.05
CA LYS A 117 -6.83 4.93 -8.78
C LYS A 117 -6.68 5.51 -10.18
N GLU A 118 -5.51 5.31 -10.76
CA GLU A 118 -5.24 5.59 -12.17
C GLU A 118 -5.32 4.32 -13.03
N ASP A 119 -5.47 4.49 -14.35
CA ASP A 119 -5.57 3.38 -15.30
C ASP A 119 -4.32 2.47 -15.34
N TYR A 120 -3.18 3.01 -14.91
CA TYR A 120 -1.88 2.32 -14.88
C TYR A 120 -1.52 1.75 -13.51
N ASP A 121 -2.39 1.93 -12.50
CA ASP A 121 -2.18 1.39 -11.15
C ASP A 121 -2.57 -0.10 -11.12
N GLU A 122 -1.76 -0.92 -10.45
CA GLU A 122 -2.03 -2.35 -10.28
C GLU A 122 -2.78 -2.62 -8.97
N GLU A 123 -3.95 -3.26 -9.09
CA GLU A 123 -4.80 -3.59 -7.94
C GLU A 123 -4.47 -4.96 -7.33
N GLN A 124 -4.55 -5.05 -6.01
CA GLN A 124 -4.54 -6.31 -5.27
C GLN A 124 -5.52 -6.21 -4.09
N ARG A 125 -6.77 -6.61 -4.36
CA ARG A 125 -7.89 -6.40 -3.44
C ARG A 125 -7.85 -7.31 -2.21
N PHE A 126 -7.42 -8.55 -2.39
CA PHE A 126 -7.31 -9.52 -1.32
C PHE A 126 -5.87 -9.60 -0.81
N ARG A 127 -5.71 -9.55 0.51
CA ARG A 127 -4.42 -9.72 1.17
C ARG A 127 -4.54 -10.65 2.36
N PHE A 128 -3.62 -11.60 2.40
CA PHE A 128 -3.44 -12.50 3.52
C PHE A 128 -2.05 -12.25 4.11
N GLY A 129 -1.98 -12.12 5.43
CA GLY A 129 -0.73 -11.95 6.16
C GLY A 129 -0.72 -12.85 7.40
N MET A 130 0.35 -13.62 7.54
CA MET A 130 0.68 -14.28 8.80
C MET A 130 1.93 -13.59 9.34
N SER A 131 1.81 -12.96 10.50
CA SER A 131 2.97 -12.32 11.13
C SER A 131 3.73 -13.39 11.90
N ASN A 132 4.81 -13.89 11.33
CA ASN A 132 5.78 -14.70 12.05
C ASN A 132 7.04 -13.86 12.28
N THR A 133 6.90 -12.80 13.06
CA THR A 133 8.03 -11.96 13.46
C THR A 133 8.73 -12.71 14.60
N PHE A 134 9.88 -13.32 14.29
CA PHE A 134 10.88 -13.69 15.29
C PHE A 134 11.98 -12.63 15.29
#